data_AF-A0A957HFL2-F1
#
_entry.id   AF-A0A957HFL2-F1
#
_cell.length_a   1.000
_cell.length_b   1.000
_cell.length_c   1.000
_cell.angle_alpha   90.00
_cell.angle_beta   90.00
_cell.angle_gamma   90.00
#
_symmetry.space_group_name_H-M   'P 1'
#
loop_
_entity.id
_entity.type
_entity.pdbx_description
1 polymer ?
#
loop_
_entity_poly.entity_id
_entity_poly.type
_entity_poly.pdbx_seq_one_letter_code
_entity_poly.pdbx_strand_id
1 'polypeptide(L)'
;MKRFSLLLVLSVTVLLLAVSGLSTVAQNDELSAAVANGGTVRVLVQLYAPMPTTTDRMTPQQRQASIDLAEQRVLRQLPLGEGVTVTQTYQNLPLIALEVNEAGLRALRQARYVVNLIPSMLLRPSLAETIPLIGADTVFAAGYTGYGQTVAILDTGLEFGHPWFWGNLGSITEACFNTSVADGTTLQWISEGRCPGFSRDEAYGAESSCADGDCSHGTHVA
;
A
#
# COMPACT_ATOMS: atom_id res chain seq x y z
N MET A 1 13.54 32.23 -15.86
CA MET A 1 12.85 30.94 -15.64
C MET A 1 13.30 29.98 -16.74
N LYS A 2 14.08 28.94 -16.43
CA LYS A 2 14.62 28.02 -17.45
C LYS A 2 13.77 26.74 -17.47
N ARG A 3 13.24 26.37 -18.64
CA ARG A 3 12.45 25.15 -18.88
C ARG A 3 13.37 24.04 -19.39
N PHE A 4 13.15 22.82 -18.91
CA PHE A 4 13.90 21.61 -19.28
C PHE A 4 13.47 21.05 -20.64
N SER A 5 14.43 20.49 -21.39
CA SER A 5 14.19 19.69 -22.60
C SER A 5 14.32 18.20 -22.29
N LEU A 6 13.36 17.44 -22.80
CA LEU A 6 13.14 16.00 -22.64
C LEU A 6 14.14 15.19 -23.49
N LEU A 7 14.87 14.25 -22.88
CA LEU A 7 15.66 13.25 -23.59
C LEU A 7 14.95 11.89 -23.49
N LEU A 8 14.53 11.39 -24.65
CA LEU A 8 13.86 10.13 -24.91
C LEU A 8 14.91 8.99 -24.94
N VAL A 9 14.82 8.00 -24.06
CA VAL A 9 15.57 6.73 -24.19
C VAL A 9 14.60 5.64 -24.61
N LEU A 10 14.69 5.27 -25.89
CA LEU A 10 14.01 4.16 -26.52
C LEU A 10 14.95 2.95 -26.51
N SER A 11 14.64 1.88 -25.77
CA SER A 11 14.96 0.46 -26.11
C SER A 11 14.96 -0.47 -24.89
N VAL A 12 13.80 -1.02 -24.53
CA VAL A 12 13.70 -2.42 -24.04
C VAL A 12 12.31 -2.94 -24.43
N THR A 13 12.15 -3.31 -25.70
CA THR A 13 11.04 -4.15 -26.15
C THR A 13 11.65 -5.43 -26.66
N VAL A 14 11.23 -6.58 -26.09
CA VAL A 14 11.34 -7.98 -26.57
C VAL A 14 11.60 -9.03 -25.46
N LEU A 15 11.60 -8.70 -24.15
CA LEU A 15 11.64 -9.74 -23.11
C LEU A 15 10.69 -9.48 -21.93
N LEU A 16 9.39 -9.31 -22.20
CA LEU A 16 8.37 -9.12 -21.14
C LEU A 16 7.13 -10.03 -21.24
N LEU A 17 7.15 -11.05 -22.11
CA LEU A 17 5.99 -11.94 -22.29
C LEU A 17 6.09 -13.27 -21.52
N ALA A 18 7.19 -13.54 -20.80
CA ALA A 18 7.38 -14.79 -20.05
C ALA A 18 7.49 -14.61 -18.51
N VAL A 19 7.57 -13.37 -18.00
CA VAL A 19 7.76 -13.12 -16.55
C VAL A 19 6.43 -13.18 -15.78
N SER A 20 5.30 -12.93 -16.44
CA SER A 20 3.98 -12.91 -15.80
C SER A 20 3.51 -14.29 -15.30
N GLY A 21 3.94 -15.39 -15.94
CA GLY A 21 3.53 -16.74 -15.56
C GLY A 21 4.23 -17.29 -14.31
N LEU A 22 5.54 -17.06 -14.17
CA LEU A 22 6.30 -17.55 -13.00
C LEU A 22 5.87 -16.83 -11.71
N SER A 23 5.61 -15.52 -11.77
CA SER A 23 5.16 -14.75 -10.61
C SER A 23 3.79 -15.18 -10.10
N THR A 24 2.85 -15.54 -11.00
CA THR A 24 1.52 -16.02 -10.61
C THR A 24 1.53 -17.41 -9.97
N VAL A 25 2.45 -18.31 -10.38
CA VAL A 25 2.54 -19.65 -9.78
C VAL A 25 3.16 -19.55 -8.39
N ALA A 26 4.25 -18.81 -8.23
CA ALA A 26 4.89 -18.61 -6.93
C ALA A 26 3.96 -17.92 -5.90
N GLN A 27 3.19 -16.90 -6.33
CA GLN A 27 2.18 -16.26 -5.47
C GLN A 27 1.05 -17.21 -5.06
N ASN A 28 0.66 -18.15 -5.94
CA ASN A 28 -0.38 -19.13 -5.63
C ASN A 28 0.08 -20.18 -4.62
N ASP A 29 1.34 -20.62 -4.69
CA ASP A 29 1.89 -21.60 -3.75
C ASP A 29 2.01 -20.99 -2.35
N GLU A 30 2.42 -19.72 -2.28
CA GLU A 30 2.54 -18.98 -1.02
C GLU A 30 1.20 -18.80 -0.29
N LEU A 31 0.13 -18.38 -1.00
CA LEU A 31 -1.19 -18.25 -0.40
C LEU A 31 -1.72 -19.59 0.13
N SER A 32 -1.47 -20.68 -0.60
CA SER A 32 -1.89 -22.03 -0.18
C SER A 32 -1.14 -22.48 1.07
N ALA A 33 0.17 -22.23 1.13
CA ALA A 33 1.00 -22.54 2.30
C ALA A 33 0.60 -21.72 3.53
N ALA A 34 0.33 -20.41 3.34
CA ALA A 34 -0.10 -19.53 4.42
C ALA A 34 -1.42 -19.99 5.05
N VAL A 35 -2.42 -20.33 4.22
CA VAL A 35 -3.70 -20.89 4.70
C VAL A 35 -3.50 -22.23 5.42
N ALA A 36 -2.66 -23.12 4.88
CA ALA A 36 -2.42 -24.43 5.49
C ALA A 36 -1.80 -24.34 6.90
N ASN A 37 -0.97 -23.32 7.14
CA ASN A 37 -0.29 -23.11 8.42
C ASN A 37 -1.10 -22.27 9.41
N GLY A 38 -1.85 -21.29 8.93
CA GLY A 38 -2.54 -20.28 9.76
C GLY A 38 -4.06 -20.36 9.78
N GLY A 39 -4.68 -21.25 9.00
CA GLY A 39 -6.14 -21.37 8.87
C GLY A 39 -6.76 -20.31 7.96
N THR A 40 -6.28 -19.07 8.02
CA THR A 40 -6.63 -17.97 7.12
C THR A 40 -5.39 -17.23 6.59
N VAL A 41 -5.56 -16.50 5.50
CA VAL A 41 -4.54 -15.60 4.94
C VAL A 41 -5.17 -14.28 4.49
N ARG A 42 -4.45 -13.18 4.68
CA ARG A 42 -4.81 -11.88 4.11
C ARG A 42 -4.34 -11.80 2.66
N VAL A 43 -5.24 -11.46 1.76
CA VAL A 43 -5.00 -11.35 0.33
C VAL A 43 -5.56 -10.04 -0.20
N LEU A 44 -4.75 -9.33 -0.98
CA LEU A 44 -5.21 -8.19 -1.76
C LEU A 44 -5.63 -8.70 -3.15
N VAL A 45 -6.92 -8.60 -3.44
CA VAL A 45 -7.53 -9.10 -4.66
C VAL A 45 -7.60 -7.97 -5.68
N GLN A 46 -6.91 -8.13 -6.81
CA GLN A 46 -7.01 -7.21 -7.92
C GLN A 46 -8.23 -7.52 -8.77
N LEU A 47 -9.06 -6.50 -9.01
CA LEU A 47 -10.30 -6.63 -9.77
C LEU A 47 -10.14 -6.12 -11.19
N TYR A 48 -10.90 -6.71 -12.11
CA TYR A 48 -11.10 -6.15 -13.42
C TYR A 48 -12.20 -5.08 -13.37
N ALA A 49 -11.80 -3.81 -13.39
CA ALA A 49 -12.68 -2.67 -13.57
C ALA A 49 -12.48 -2.10 -14.99
N PRO A 50 -13.50 -2.09 -15.87
CA PRO A 50 -13.37 -1.54 -17.21
C PRO A 50 -13.11 -0.03 -17.15
N MET A 51 -11.86 0.37 -17.39
CA MET A 51 -11.49 1.77 -17.56
C MET A 51 -11.40 2.06 -19.08
N PRO A 52 -11.98 3.17 -19.58
CA PRO A 52 -11.87 3.53 -20.98
C PRO A 52 -10.40 3.79 -21.34
N THR A 53 -10.01 3.29 -22.51
CA THR A 53 -8.63 3.35 -23.03
C THR A 53 -8.35 4.60 -23.86
N THR A 54 -9.35 5.47 -24.04
CA THR A 54 -9.31 6.64 -24.92
C THR A 54 -9.20 7.96 -24.15
N THR A 55 -9.04 9.08 -24.89
CA THR A 55 -8.87 10.45 -24.38
C THR A 55 -10.01 10.98 -23.51
N ASP A 56 -11.15 10.29 -23.45
CA ASP A 56 -12.22 10.60 -22.50
C ASP A 56 -11.82 10.13 -21.10
N ARG A 57 -11.26 11.06 -20.32
CA ARG A 57 -10.98 10.83 -18.91
C ARG A 57 -12.32 10.63 -18.20
N MET A 58 -12.51 9.45 -17.60
CA MET A 58 -13.62 9.24 -16.66
C MET A 58 -13.61 10.33 -15.60
N THR A 59 -14.79 10.84 -15.27
CA THR A 59 -14.96 11.63 -14.06
C THR A 59 -14.63 10.76 -12.83
N PRO A 60 -14.24 11.36 -11.69
CA PRO A 60 -14.04 10.62 -10.45
C PRO A 60 -15.25 9.74 -10.10
N GLN A 61 -16.47 10.22 -10.33
CA GLN A 61 -17.71 9.50 -10.06
C GLN A 61 -17.88 8.29 -10.98
N GLN A 62 -17.56 8.41 -12.26
CA GLN A 62 -17.63 7.29 -13.20
C GLN A 62 -16.59 6.22 -12.85
N ARG A 63 -15.39 6.63 -12.48
CA ARG A 63 -14.33 5.73 -12.02
C ARG A 63 -14.78 4.96 -10.79
N GLN A 64 -15.32 5.67 -9.80
CA GLN A 64 -15.84 5.09 -8.56
C GLN A 64 -16.91 4.04 -8.87
N ALA A 65 -17.91 4.40 -9.68
CA ALA A 65 -18.99 3.49 -10.06
C ALA A 65 -18.47 2.23 -10.77
N SER A 66 -17.40 2.34 -11.58
CA SER A 66 -16.78 1.17 -12.22
C SER A 66 -16.06 0.27 -11.21
N ILE A 67 -15.44 0.85 -10.19
CA ILE A 67 -14.76 0.11 -9.12
C ILE A 67 -15.80 -0.59 -8.25
N ASP A 68 -16.84 0.12 -7.81
CA ASP A 68 -17.94 -0.43 -7.00
C ASP A 68 -18.61 -1.61 -7.71
N LEU A 69 -18.82 -1.49 -9.03
CA LEU A 69 -19.40 -2.55 -9.82
C LEU A 69 -18.49 -3.78 -9.95
N ALA A 70 -17.18 -3.57 -10.09
CA ALA A 70 -16.20 -4.65 -10.11
C ALA A 70 -16.17 -5.38 -8.75
N GLU A 71 -16.19 -4.62 -7.66
CA GLU A 71 -16.23 -5.15 -6.29
C GLU A 71 -17.47 -6.02 -6.08
N GLN A 72 -18.66 -5.50 -6.37
CA GLN A 72 -19.91 -6.24 -6.22
C GLN A 72 -19.97 -7.51 -7.08
N ARG A 73 -19.36 -7.50 -8.27
CA ARG A 73 -19.30 -8.70 -9.13
C ARG A 73 -18.47 -9.81 -8.50
N VAL A 74 -17.34 -9.49 -7.89
CA VAL A 74 -16.48 -10.47 -7.22
C VAL A 74 -17.13 -10.94 -5.92
N LEU A 75 -17.57 -10.02 -5.04
CA LEU A 75 -18.14 -10.36 -3.74
C LEU A 75 -19.37 -11.28 -3.82
N ARG A 76 -20.22 -11.13 -4.85
CA ARG A 76 -21.38 -12.02 -5.08
C ARG A 76 -21.01 -13.47 -5.45
N GLN A 77 -19.75 -13.74 -5.81
CA GLN A 77 -19.27 -15.08 -6.15
C GLN A 77 -18.59 -15.78 -4.97
N LEU A 78 -18.41 -15.09 -3.84
CA LEU A 78 -17.64 -15.57 -2.70
C LEU A 78 -18.54 -15.98 -1.52
N PRO A 79 -18.13 -16.98 -0.72
CA PRO A 79 -18.84 -17.39 0.49
C PRO A 79 -18.57 -16.41 1.64
N LEU A 80 -19.15 -15.20 1.57
CA LEU A 80 -18.96 -14.17 2.60
C LEU A 80 -19.48 -14.65 3.96
N GLY A 81 -18.69 -14.45 5.01
CA GLY A 81 -18.99 -14.91 6.36
C GLY A 81 -18.70 -16.40 6.60
N GLU A 82 -18.37 -17.17 5.56
CA GLU A 82 -17.99 -18.58 5.65
C GLU A 82 -16.66 -18.79 4.91
N GLY A 83 -15.58 -18.31 5.54
CA GLY A 83 -14.23 -18.44 4.99
C GLY A 83 -13.77 -17.28 4.10
N VAL A 84 -14.59 -16.24 3.94
CA VAL A 84 -14.18 -14.95 3.37
C VAL A 84 -14.70 -13.82 4.24
N THR A 85 -13.78 -12.97 4.71
CA THR A 85 -14.07 -11.74 5.44
C THR A 85 -13.50 -10.55 4.66
N VAL A 86 -14.32 -9.53 4.42
CA VAL A 86 -13.86 -8.28 3.81
C VAL A 86 -13.17 -7.45 4.88
N THR A 87 -11.89 -7.15 4.69
CA THR A 87 -11.09 -6.37 5.65
C THR A 87 -10.91 -4.92 5.22
N GLN A 88 -10.90 -4.65 3.91
CA GLN A 88 -10.86 -3.29 3.37
C GLN A 88 -11.41 -3.22 1.94
N THR A 89 -12.12 -2.14 1.65
CA THR A 89 -12.51 -1.74 0.29
C THR A 89 -11.83 -0.44 -0.08
N TYR A 90 -11.59 -0.23 -1.38
CA TYR A 90 -10.86 0.93 -1.86
C TYR A 90 -11.72 1.71 -2.83
N GLN A 91 -11.95 2.98 -2.53
CA GLN A 91 -12.76 3.85 -3.37
C GLN A 91 -12.09 4.03 -4.76
N ASN A 92 -10.81 4.39 -4.77
CA ASN A 92 -10.12 4.81 -5.98
C ASN A 92 -9.28 3.72 -6.65
N LEU A 93 -9.22 2.52 -6.07
CA LEU A 93 -8.42 1.41 -6.58
C LEU A 93 -9.33 0.20 -6.80
N PRO A 94 -9.23 -0.51 -7.94
CA PRO A 94 -9.98 -1.74 -8.19
C PRO A 94 -9.35 -2.91 -7.42
N LEU A 95 -9.38 -2.81 -6.10
CA LEU A 95 -8.77 -3.73 -5.15
C LEU A 95 -9.77 -4.02 -4.03
N ILE A 96 -9.66 -5.19 -3.42
CA ILE A 96 -10.32 -5.51 -2.14
C ILE A 96 -9.31 -6.27 -1.28
N ALA A 97 -9.16 -5.89 -0.02
CA ALA A 97 -8.40 -6.69 0.93
C ALA A 97 -9.36 -7.66 1.64
N LEU A 98 -9.05 -8.94 1.55
CA LEU A 98 -9.83 -10.02 2.16
C LEU A 98 -8.97 -10.81 3.13
N GLU A 99 -9.60 -11.38 4.14
CA GLU A 99 -9.08 -12.52 4.88
C GLU A 99 -9.84 -13.75 4.43
N VAL A 100 -9.12 -14.80 4.02
CA VAL A 100 -9.72 -16.01 3.45
C VAL A 100 -9.13 -17.27 4.04
N ASN A 101 -9.98 -18.27 4.26
CA ASN A 101 -9.55 -19.63 4.53
C ASN A 101 -9.36 -20.41 3.22
N GLU A 102 -9.13 -21.73 3.31
CA GLU A 102 -8.89 -22.57 2.13
C GLU A 102 -10.08 -22.60 1.15
N ALA A 103 -11.31 -22.63 1.68
CA ALA A 103 -12.51 -22.58 0.85
C ALA A 103 -12.66 -21.23 0.15
N GLY A 104 -12.41 -20.13 0.86
CA GLY A 104 -12.41 -18.78 0.31
C GLY A 104 -11.34 -18.57 -0.77
N LEU A 105 -10.12 -19.10 -0.55
CA LEU A 105 -9.04 -19.04 -1.53
C LEU A 105 -9.37 -19.84 -2.80
N ARG A 106 -9.98 -21.03 -2.66
CA ARG A 106 -10.48 -21.80 -3.82
C ARG A 106 -11.58 -21.04 -4.58
N ALA A 107 -12.51 -20.41 -3.88
CA ALA A 107 -13.57 -19.60 -4.50
C ALA A 107 -12.98 -18.41 -5.27
N LEU A 108 -12.01 -17.69 -4.70
CA LEU A 108 -11.32 -16.58 -5.35
C LEU A 108 -10.63 -16.97 -6.65
N ARG A 109 -9.97 -18.14 -6.68
CA ARG A 109 -9.30 -18.66 -7.89
C ARG A 109 -10.27 -18.98 -9.03
N GLN A 110 -11.53 -19.22 -8.71
CA GLN A 110 -12.60 -19.53 -9.68
C GLN A 110 -13.47 -18.30 -10.00
N ALA A 111 -13.35 -17.22 -9.23
CA ALA A 111 -14.17 -16.04 -9.38
C ALA A 111 -13.84 -15.28 -10.66
N ARG A 112 -14.88 -14.97 -11.44
CA ARG A 112 -14.74 -14.08 -12.59
C ARG A 112 -14.44 -12.67 -12.13
N TYR A 113 -13.71 -11.92 -12.95
CA TYR A 113 -13.28 -10.54 -12.69
C TYR A 113 -12.19 -10.40 -11.61
N VAL A 114 -11.66 -11.50 -11.07
CA VAL A 114 -10.38 -11.49 -10.34
C VAL A 114 -9.25 -11.54 -11.36
N VAL A 115 -8.34 -10.57 -11.27
CA VAL A 115 -7.16 -10.45 -12.15
C VAL A 115 -5.94 -11.07 -11.49
N ASN A 116 -5.74 -10.78 -10.20
CA ASN A 116 -4.60 -11.27 -9.44
C ASN A 116 -4.94 -11.43 -7.95
N LEU A 117 -4.21 -12.32 -7.29
CA LEU A 117 -4.24 -12.52 -5.84
C LEU A 117 -2.85 -12.21 -5.29
N ILE A 118 -2.75 -11.13 -4.51
CA ILE A 118 -1.48 -10.66 -3.99
C ILE A 118 -1.43 -11.00 -2.49
N PRO A 119 -0.47 -11.82 -2.03
CA PRO A 119 -0.26 -12.06 -0.61
C PRO A 119 -0.05 -10.74 0.15
N SER A 120 -0.73 -10.57 1.27
CA SER A 120 -0.49 -9.43 2.16
C SER A 120 0.73 -9.73 3.02
N MET A 121 1.87 -9.13 2.65
CA MET A 121 3.17 -9.35 3.32
C MET A 121 3.60 -8.14 4.14
N LEU A 122 4.39 -8.42 5.19
CA LEU A 122 5.13 -7.38 5.89
C LEU A 122 6.37 -7.00 5.07
N LEU A 123 6.42 -5.75 4.61
CA LEU A 123 7.63 -5.16 4.06
C LEU A 123 8.40 -4.48 5.19
N ARG A 124 9.73 -4.65 5.19
CA ARG A 124 10.61 -4.00 6.17
C ARG A 124 11.28 -2.79 5.52
N PRO A 125 11.38 -1.65 6.22
CA PRO A 125 12.21 -0.56 5.76
C PRO A 125 13.66 -1.03 5.56
N SER A 126 14.32 -0.51 4.53
CA SER A 126 15.74 -0.76 4.26
C SER A 126 16.34 0.53 3.72
N LEU A 127 17.46 0.99 4.28
CA LEU A 127 18.12 2.21 3.82
C LEU A 127 19.47 1.90 3.16
N ALA A 128 19.70 2.53 2.01
CA ALA A 128 21.04 2.85 1.51
C ALA A 128 21.20 4.38 1.66
N GLU A 129 22.31 4.84 2.24
CA GLU A 129 22.60 6.26 2.47
C GLU A 129 22.48 7.09 1.17
N THR A 130 21.88 8.30 1.19
CA THR A 130 21.56 9.02 -0.06
C THR A 130 21.87 10.53 -0.11
N ILE A 131 21.93 11.26 1.00
CA ILE A 131 21.94 12.74 0.94
C ILE A 131 23.16 13.34 0.22
N PRO A 132 24.42 12.94 0.49
CA PRO A 132 25.57 13.48 -0.24
C PRO A 132 25.59 13.07 -1.73
N LEU A 133 24.98 11.93 -2.06
CA LEU A 133 25.02 11.36 -3.42
C LEU A 133 24.09 12.09 -4.41
N ILE A 134 23.02 12.73 -3.92
CA ILE A 134 22.02 13.41 -4.75
C ILE A 134 22.23 14.92 -4.89
N GLY A 135 23.24 15.50 -4.22
CA GLY A 135 23.59 16.92 -4.34
C GLY A 135 22.54 17.89 -3.78
N ALA A 136 21.76 17.45 -2.77
CA ALA A 136 20.67 18.24 -2.19
C ALA A 136 21.13 19.64 -1.72
N ASP A 137 22.31 19.74 -1.10
CA ASP A 137 22.87 21.01 -0.62
C ASP A 137 23.05 22.04 -1.75
N THR A 138 23.45 21.58 -2.94
CA THR A 138 23.66 22.46 -4.10
C THR A 138 22.34 23.04 -4.60
N VAL A 139 21.26 22.26 -4.55
CA VAL A 139 19.92 22.67 -4.98
C VAL A 139 19.30 23.66 -3.99
N PHE A 140 19.44 23.41 -2.68
CA PHE A 140 19.01 24.35 -1.65
C PHE A 140 19.79 25.67 -1.71
N ALA A 141 21.12 25.62 -1.85
CA ALA A 141 21.95 26.82 -1.99
C ALA A 141 21.61 27.64 -3.25
N ALA A 142 21.07 27.00 -4.29
CA ALA A 142 20.57 27.67 -5.49
C ALA A 142 19.16 28.28 -5.33
N GLY A 143 18.56 28.22 -4.14
CA GLY A 143 17.29 28.87 -3.80
C GLY A 143 16.03 28.05 -4.10
N TYR A 144 16.17 26.76 -4.44
CA TYR A 144 15.03 25.86 -4.60
C TYR A 144 14.63 25.27 -3.25
N THR A 145 13.45 25.64 -2.75
CA THR A 145 13.00 25.32 -1.39
C THR A 145 11.86 24.31 -1.33
N GLY A 146 11.22 24.01 -2.45
CA GLY A 146 9.98 23.22 -2.49
C GLY A 146 8.73 23.97 -2.00
N TYR A 147 8.80 25.30 -1.81
CA TYR A 147 7.66 26.10 -1.36
C TYR A 147 6.41 25.87 -2.23
N GLY A 148 5.27 25.64 -1.56
CA GLY A 148 3.99 25.36 -2.20
C GLY A 148 3.83 23.92 -2.70
N GLN A 149 4.79 23.03 -2.44
CA GLN A 149 4.65 21.59 -2.70
C GLN A 149 4.23 20.85 -1.42
N THR A 150 3.44 19.80 -1.59
CA THR A 150 3.08 18.85 -0.53
C THR A 150 3.73 17.51 -0.84
N VAL A 151 4.41 16.92 0.15
CA VAL A 151 5.04 15.60 0.04
C VAL A 151 4.32 14.65 0.99
N ALA A 152 3.82 13.53 0.47
CA ALA A 152 3.26 12.46 1.28
C ALA A 152 4.35 11.40 1.50
N ILE A 153 4.57 11.04 2.76
CA ILE A 153 5.57 10.06 3.19
C ILE A 153 4.81 8.92 3.88
N LEU A 154 4.94 7.71 3.36
CA LEU A 154 4.38 6.49 3.94
C LEU A 154 5.51 5.77 4.67
N ASP A 155 5.59 5.94 5.98
CA ASP A 155 6.65 5.41 6.83
C ASP A 155 6.08 4.95 8.18
N THR A 156 6.94 4.58 9.13
CA THR A 156 6.52 4.13 10.47
C THR A 156 6.01 5.26 11.36
N GLY A 157 6.23 6.52 10.97
CA GLY A 157 5.75 7.70 11.68
C GLY A 157 6.71 8.87 11.57
N LEU A 158 6.42 9.93 12.34
CA LEU A 158 7.21 11.14 12.45
C LEU A 158 7.44 11.45 13.93
N GLU A 159 8.66 11.82 14.33
CA GLU A 159 8.88 12.46 15.63
C GLU A 159 8.34 13.90 15.58
N PHE A 160 7.05 14.08 15.86
CA PHE A 160 6.37 15.37 15.74
C PHE A 160 6.98 16.47 16.62
N GLY A 161 7.53 16.08 17.78
CA GLY A 161 8.18 16.99 18.73
C GLY A 161 9.58 17.46 18.33
N HIS A 162 10.16 16.92 17.25
CA HIS A 162 11.55 17.19 16.89
C HIS A 162 11.78 18.68 16.53
N PRO A 163 12.87 19.32 17.01
CA PRO A 163 13.11 20.75 16.80
C PRO A 163 13.12 21.22 15.34
N TRP A 164 13.43 20.35 14.39
CA TRP A 164 13.36 20.69 12.95
C TRP A 164 11.97 21.07 12.47
N PHE A 165 10.91 20.65 13.16
CA PHE A 165 9.54 20.95 12.75
C PHE A 165 8.88 22.10 13.49
N TRP A 166 9.48 22.66 14.54
CA TRP A 166 8.83 23.70 15.36
C TRP A 166 8.36 24.93 14.56
N GLY A 167 9.01 25.25 13.43
CA GLY A 167 8.58 26.32 12.52
C GLY A 167 7.47 25.94 11.53
N ASN A 168 7.15 24.66 11.39
CA ASN A 168 6.28 24.10 10.35
C ASN A 168 5.20 23.14 10.86
N LEU A 169 5.01 23.01 12.19
CA LEU A 169 4.04 22.07 12.77
C LEU A 169 2.62 22.25 12.20
N GLY A 170 2.20 23.48 11.93
CA GLY A 170 0.87 23.78 11.35
C GLY A 170 0.71 23.40 9.87
N SER A 171 1.76 22.90 9.21
CA SER A 171 1.73 22.42 7.82
C SER A 171 1.86 20.90 7.71
N ILE A 172 1.95 20.20 8.84
CA ILE A 172 2.08 18.75 8.90
C ILE A 172 0.68 18.18 9.12
N THR A 173 0.35 17.13 8.38
CA THR A 173 -0.84 16.31 8.63
C THR A 173 -0.39 14.87 8.58
N GLU A 174 -0.79 14.10 9.58
CA GLU A 174 -0.45 12.70 9.67
C GLU A 174 -1.70 11.84 9.82
N ALA A 175 -1.55 10.59 9.43
CA ALA A 175 -2.55 9.58 9.62
C ALA A 175 -1.83 8.26 9.92
N CYS A 176 -2.25 7.61 10.99
CA CYS A 176 -1.80 6.26 11.31
C CYS A 176 -2.72 5.24 10.66
N PHE A 177 -2.11 4.20 10.09
CA PHE A 177 -2.83 3.06 9.53
C PHE A 177 -2.22 1.78 10.07
N ASN A 178 -2.98 1.01 10.85
CA ASN A 178 -2.53 -0.28 11.35
C ASN A 178 -3.62 -1.34 11.18
N THR A 179 -3.19 -2.58 10.97
CA THR A 179 -4.05 -3.76 10.97
C THR A 179 -3.77 -4.59 12.21
N SER A 180 -4.71 -4.66 13.15
CA SER A 180 -4.64 -5.63 14.24
C SER A 180 -5.01 -7.01 13.69
N VAL A 181 -4.03 -7.88 13.48
CA VAL A 181 -4.30 -9.30 13.25
C VAL A 181 -4.29 -9.98 14.62
N ALA A 182 -5.28 -10.82 14.92
CA ALA A 182 -5.42 -11.50 16.21
C ALA A 182 -4.78 -12.90 16.25
N ASP A 183 -4.13 -13.36 15.18
CA ASP A 183 -3.68 -14.76 15.08
C ASP A 183 -2.17 -14.92 15.13
N GLY A 184 -1.72 -15.53 16.23
CA GLY A 184 -0.34 -15.87 16.60
C GLY A 184 0.39 -16.86 15.69
N THR A 185 0.08 -16.92 14.39
CA THR A 185 0.52 -18.03 13.52
C THR A 185 1.19 -17.62 12.20
N THR A 186 1.37 -16.33 11.91
CA THR A 186 2.22 -15.90 10.78
C THR A 186 3.00 -14.63 11.11
N LEU A 187 4.31 -14.79 11.40
CA LEU A 187 5.34 -13.73 11.51
C LEU A 187 4.79 -12.38 11.98
N GLN A 188 4.08 -12.44 13.09
CA GLN A 188 3.23 -11.38 13.56
C GLN A 188 4.11 -10.42 14.35
N TRP A 189 4.69 -9.45 13.66
CA TRP A 189 5.02 -8.20 14.30
C TRP A 189 3.70 -7.52 14.65
N ILE A 190 3.12 -7.93 15.77
CA ILE A 190 2.50 -6.97 16.68
C ILE A 190 3.62 -6.07 17.18
N SER A 191 4.19 -5.23 16.30
CA SER A 191 4.66 -3.96 16.79
C SER A 191 3.39 -3.33 17.35
N GLU A 192 3.38 -3.10 18.66
CA GLU A 192 2.30 -2.45 19.38
C GLU A 192 2.12 -0.98 18.96
N GLY A 193 2.41 -0.66 17.70
CA GLY A 193 2.06 0.54 17.01
C GLY A 193 0.56 0.67 16.84
N ARG A 194 -0.17 0.73 17.94
CA ARG A 194 -1.58 1.07 17.94
C ARG A 194 -1.68 2.54 17.56
N CYS A 195 -2.42 2.83 16.50
CA CYS A 195 -2.91 4.19 16.31
C CYS A 195 -3.65 4.60 17.59
N PRO A 196 -3.47 5.83 18.10
CA PRO A 196 -4.06 6.27 19.37
C PRO A 196 -5.58 6.05 19.50
N GLY A 197 -6.31 5.92 18.39
CA GLY A 197 -7.75 5.60 18.33
C GLY A 197 -8.18 4.27 17.66
N PHE A 198 -7.28 3.31 17.41
CA PHE A 198 -7.47 2.04 16.66
C PHE A 198 -7.62 2.15 15.13
N SER A 199 -6.93 1.24 14.41
CA SER A 199 -6.92 0.94 12.96
C SER A 199 -6.64 2.09 11.98
N ARG A 200 -7.22 3.27 12.20
CA ARG A 200 -6.97 4.50 11.45
C ARG A 200 -7.22 5.69 12.36
N ASP A 201 -6.22 6.54 12.54
CA ASP A 201 -6.35 7.79 13.29
C ASP A 201 -5.74 8.93 12.49
N GLU A 202 -6.53 9.97 12.25
CA GLU A 202 -6.10 11.21 11.57
C GLU A 202 -5.97 12.29 12.64
N ALA A 203 -4.86 12.25 13.38
CA ALA A 203 -4.61 13.16 14.49
C ALA A 203 -3.13 13.53 14.54
N TYR A 204 -2.82 14.70 15.11
CA TYR A 204 -1.45 15.06 15.47
C TYR A 204 -0.96 14.16 16.62
N GLY A 205 0.29 13.70 16.56
CA GLY A 205 0.84 12.67 17.43
C GLY A 205 0.24 11.29 17.19
N ALA A 206 -0.20 10.96 15.97
CA ALA A 206 -0.69 9.61 15.64
C ALA A 206 0.44 8.57 15.54
N GLU A 207 1.60 8.86 16.12
CA GLU A 207 2.70 7.92 16.26
C GLU A 207 2.22 6.63 16.93
N SER A 208 2.64 5.54 16.32
CA SER A 208 2.40 4.21 16.83
C SER A 208 3.34 4.02 18.04
N SER A 209 2.84 3.61 19.21
CA SER A 209 3.68 3.40 20.39
C SER A 209 4.69 2.27 20.15
N CYS A 210 5.92 2.65 19.80
CA CYS A 210 7.02 1.72 19.56
C CYS A 210 7.71 1.38 20.86
N ALA A 211 7.11 0.47 21.64
CA ALA A 211 7.65 0.07 22.95
C ALA A 211 8.99 -0.71 22.86
N ASP A 212 9.24 -1.41 21.75
CA ASP A 212 10.29 -2.46 21.69
C ASP A 212 11.47 -2.16 20.74
N GLY A 213 11.71 -0.91 20.35
CA GLY A 213 12.94 -0.52 19.62
C GLY A 213 13.07 -0.98 18.15
N ASP A 214 12.12 -1.75 17.62
CA ASP A 214 12.09 -2.19 16.21
C ASP A 214 11.43 -1.18 15.24
N CYS A 215 11.06 0.00 15.71
CA CYS A 215 10.67 1.14 14.85
C CYS A 215 11.90 1.96 14.46
N SER A 216 12.89 1.31 13.84
CA SER A 216 14.15 1.97 13.50
C SER A 216 14.04 3.06 12.44
N HIS A 217 12.87 3.36 11.88
CA HIS A 217 12.73 4.38 10.83
C HIS A 217 11.46 5.22 10.98
N GLY A 218 11.43 6.05 12.02
CA GLY A 218 10.53 7.22 12.13
C GLY A 218 11.29 8.57 12.18
N THR A 219 12.60 8.57 11.90
CA THR A 219 13.51 9.71 12.15
C THR A 219 14.66 9.83 11.12
N HIS A 220 14.37 9.62 9.83
CA HIS A 220 15.26 10.12 8.76
C HIS A 220 14.69 11.36 8.06
N VAL A 221 13.46 11.71 8.39
CA VAL A 221 12.83 12.99 8.04
C VAL A 221 12.89 13.96 9.23
N ALA A 222 13.16 13.45 10.44
CA ALA A 222 13.22 14.14 11.71
C ALA A 222 14.47 13.71 12.48
#